data_AF-A0AA94JTZ0-F1
#
_entry.id   AF-A0AA94JTZ0-F1
#
_cell.length_a   1.000
_cell.length_b   1.000
_cell.length_c   1.000
_cell.angle_alpha   90.00
_cell.angle_beta   90.00
_cell.angle_gamma   90.00
#
_symmetry.space_group_name_H-M   'P 1'
#
loop_
_entity.id
_entity.type
_entity.pdbx_description
1 polymer ?
#
loop_
_entity_poly.entity_id
_entity_poly.type
_entity_poly.pdbx_seq_one_letter_code
_entity_poly.pdbx_strand_id
1 'polypeptide(L)'
;MAPVEGFDEKFVYLLKKYGYIILFAWGMLEGEAGLVMAGLLSHTGDMNLYLAIFVAGLGGFAGDQVYFYIGRFNKASVHRKFKGQRRKFALAHILLKKHGWPIIFVQRYMYGMRTIIPISIGLTRYDARMFAFINLISAWCWAAITIVPVWYFGNEILALLHWAKEHWYLAIPIALTLGGTIIYYFNKATKKVEKRIKDEN
;
A
#
# COMPACT_ATOMS: atom_id res chain seq x y z
N MET A 1 -12.73 22.13 23.27
CA MET A 1 -13.15 20.87 23.95
C MET A 1 -14.11 20.14 23.01
N ALA A 2 -14.02 18.81 22.90
CA ALA A 2 -14.98 18.03 22.10
C ALA A 2 -16.32 17.95 22.86
N PRO A 3 -17.48 18.05 22.19
CA PRO A 3 -18.80 18.16 22.83
C PRO A 3 -19.42 16.81 23.27
N VAL A 4 -18.63 15.75 23.44
CA VAL A 4 -19.10 14.38 23.73
C VAL A 4 -18.34 13.76 24.90
N GLU A 5 -19.06 13.16 25.84
CA GLU A 5 -18.53 12.51 27.05
C GLU A 5 -18.51 10.98 26.88
N GLY A 6 -17.45 10.48 26.24
CA GLY A 6 -17.20 9.04 26.10
C GLY A 6 -16.00 8.78 25.19
N PHE A 7 -15.17 7.77 25.48
CA PHE A 7 -13.99 7.46 24.65
C PHE A 7 -14.39 7.06 23.23
N ASP A 8 -15.39 6.17 23.09
CA ASP A 8 -15.86 5.68 21.80
C ASP A 8 -16.52 6.79 20.97
N GLU A 9 -17.35 7.62 21.60
CA GLU A 9 -18.00 8.76 20.93
C GLU A 9 -17.00 9.84 20.51
N LYS A 10 -16.01 10.12 21.37
CA LYS A 10 -14.93 11.06 21.05
C LYS A 10 -14.04 10.51 19.95
N PHE A 11 -13.79 9.21 19.94
CA PHE A 11 -13.05 8.54 18.87
C PHE A 11 -13.81 8.67 17.54
N VAL A 12 -15.10 8.31 17.50
CA VAL A 12 -15.94 8.48 16.31
C VAL A 12 -16.03 9.94 15.86
N TYR A 13 -16.16 10.90 16.79
CA TYR A 13 -16.16 12.33 16.49
C TYR A 13 -14.83 12.78 15.87
N LEU A 14 -13.69 12.37 16.44
CA LEU A 14 -12.37 12.67 15.88
C LEU A 14 -12.18 12.01 14.52
N LEU A 15 -12.69 10.80 14.33
CA LEU A 15 -12.61 10.07 13.07
C LEU A 15 -13.48 10.73 11.99
N LYS A 16 -14.66 11.25 12.33
CA LYS A 16 -15.48 12.05 11.40
C LYS A 16 -14.83 13.39 11.07
N LYS A 17 -14.23 14.05 12.07
CA LYS A 17 -13.63 15.38 11.92
C LYS A 17 -12.30 15.36 11.18
N TYR A 18 -11.44 14.38 11.48
CA TYR A 18 -10.09 14.24 10.93
C TYR A 18 -9.97 13.09 9.92
N GLY A 19 -11.07 12.39 9.60
CA GLY A 19 -11.06 11.18 8.76
C GLY A 19 -10.40 11.39 7.41
N TYR A 20 -10.68 12.51 6.74
CA TYR A 20 -10.03 12.84 5.48
C TYR A 20 -8.53 13.15 5.63
N ILE A 21 -8.12 13.82 6.71
CA ILE A 21 -6.70 14.12 6.97
C ILE A 21 -5.93 12.83 7.28
N ILE A 22 -6.51 11.97 8.10
CA ILE A 22 -5.96 10.65 8.42
C ILE A 22 -5.87 9.82 7.13
N LEU A 23 -6.93 9.80 6.32
CA LEU A 23 -6.96 9.08 5.04
C LEU A 23 -5.89 9.59 4.08
N PHE A 24 -5.68 10.90 4.00
CA PHE A 24 -4.61 11.48 3.19
C PHE A 24 -3.22 11.00 3.66
N ALA A 25 -2.94 11.13 4.95
CA ALA A 25 -1.67 10.69 5.54
C ALA A 25 -1.46 9.18 5.40
N TRP A 26 -2.53 8.40 5.56
CA TRP A 26 -2.49 6.95 5.42
C TRP A 26 -2.30 6.52 3.96
N GLY A 27 -2.91 7.25 3.02
CA GLY A 27 -2.68 7.09 1.58
C GLY A 27 -1.24 7.40 1.19
N MET A 28 -0.60 8.41 1.80
CA MET A 28 0.83 8.68 1.62
C MET A 28 1.71 7.55 2.14
N LEU A 29 1.34 6.99 3.30
CA LEU A 29 2.01 5.84 3.92
C LEU A 29 1.57 4.50 3.31
N GLU A 30 0.85 4.55 2.19
CA GLU A 30 0.62 3.38 1.35
C GLU A 30 -0.25 2.28 1.99
N GLY A 31 -1.03 2.60 3.02
CA GLY A 31 -1.79 1.61 3.77
C GLY A 31 -3.16 1.30 3.17
N GLU A 32 -3.33 0.09 2.62
CA GLU A 32 -4.63 -0.39 2.12
C GLU A 32 -5.73 -0.36 3.20
N ALA A 33 -5.35 -0.58 4.47
CA ALA A 33 -6.27 -0.54 5.60
C ALA A 33 -7.01 0.81 5.74
N GLY A 34 -6.37 1.93 5.42
CA GLY A 34 -7.00 3.25 5.49
C GLY A 34 -8.06 3.42 4.40
N LEU A 35 -7.83 2.88 3.22
CA LEU A 35 -8.80 2.91 2.12
C LEU A 35 -9.98 1.98 2.41
N VAL A 36 -9.73 0.79 2.96
CA VAL A 36 -10.80 -0.11 3.42
C VAL A 36 -11.65 0.57 4.49
N MET A 37 -11.01 1.20 5.48
CA MET A 37 -11.73 1.96 6.51
C MET A 37 -12.56 3.09 5.89
N ALA A 38 -12.00 3.86 4.95
CA ALA A 38 -12.73 4.91 4.26
C ALA A 38 -13.91 4.38 3.42
N GLY A 39 -13.78 3.20 2.81
CA GLY A 39 -14.87 2.51 2.13
C GLY A 39 -16.01 2.15 3.08
N LEU A 40 -15.68 1.56 4.24
CA LEU A 40 -16.67 1.22 5.27
C LEU A 40 -17.36 2.46 5.84
N LEU A 41 -16.61 3.52 6.13
CA LEU A 41 -17.18 4.78 6.61
C LEU A 41 -18.03 5.48 5.54
N SER A 42 -17.69 5.30 4.27
CA SER A 42 -18.53 5.79 3.17
C SER A 42 -19.82 4.99 3.05
N HIS A 43 -19.78 3.69 3.39
CA HIS A 43 -20.95 2.80 3.35
C HIS A 43 -21.94 3.13 4.47
N THR A 44 -21.43 3.40 5.67
CA THR A 44 -22.25 3.83 6.82
C THR A 44 -22.74 5.27 6.72
N GLY A 45 -22.33 6.01 5.68
CA GLY A 45 -22.69 7.42 5.46
C GLY A 45 -21.89 8.43 6.28
N ASP A 46 -20.86 7.97 7.00
CA ASP A 46 -20.00 8.83 7.84
C ASP A 46 -18.93 9.58 7.02
N MET A 47 -18.63 9.12 5.81
CA MET A 47 -17.78 9.81 4.83
C MET A 47 -18.46 9.90 3.46
N ASN A 48 -18.11 10.92 2.68
CA ASN A 48 -18.52 11.02 1.29
C ASN A 48 -17.59 10.18 0.42
N LEU A 49 -18.16 9.25 -0.35
CA LEU A 49 -17.43 8.33 -1.21
C LEU A 49 -16.47 9.06 -2.19
N TYR A 50 -16.97 10.05 -2.91
CA TYR A 50 -16.19 10.78 -3.91
C TYR A 50 -15.04 11.55 -3.28
N LEU A 51 -15.31 12.21 -2.14
CA LEU A 51 -14.28 12.94 -1.41
C LEU A 51 -13.23 12.00 -0.80
N ALA A 52 -13.64 10.83 -0.31
CA ALA A 52 -12.74 9.80 0.19
C ALA A 52 -11.79 9.31 -0.92
N ILE A 53 -12.31 8.98 -2.10
CA ILE A 53 -11.51 8.58 -3.27
C ILE A 53 -10.55 9.69 -3.69
N PHE A 54 -11.05 10.93 -3.76
CA PHE A 54 -10.25 12.08 -4.16
C PHE A 54 -9.07 12.31 -3.19
N VAL A 55 -9.34 12.33 -1.89
CA VAL A 55 -8.35 12.56 -0.83
C VAL A 55 -7.36 11.40 -0.71
N ALA A 56 -7.83 10.16 -0.76
CA ALA A 56 -6.96 8.97 -0.75
C ALA A 56 -6.02 8.95 -1.95
N GLY A 57 -6.54 9.25 -3.14
CA GLY A 57 -5.72 9.35 -4.35
C GLY A 57 -4.70 10.48 -4.29
N LEU A 58 -5.05 11.64 -3.72
CA LEU A 58 -4.08 12.72 -3.48
C LEU A 58 -2.98 12.31 -2.50
N GLY A 59 -3.33 11.58 -1.43
CA GLY A 59 -2.37 11.03 -0.47
C GLY A 59 -1.39 10.07 -1.15
N GLY A 60 -1.93 9.08 -1.89
CA GLY A 60 -1.12 8.15 -2.66
C GLY A 60 -0.24 8.84 -3.70
N PHE A 61 -0.78 9.84 -4.41
CA PHE A 61 -0.02 10.65 -5.36
C PHE A 61 1.16 11.35 -4.68
N ALA A 62 0.92 12.00 -3.54
CA ALA A 62 1.95 12.72 -2.79
C ALA A 62 3.08 11.79 -2.31
N GLY A 63 2.74 10.59 -1.82
CA GLY A 63 3.73 9.58 -1.44
C GLY A 63 4.67 9.20 -2.60
N ASP A 64 4.11 8.93 -3.77
CA ASP A 64 4.89 8.58 -4.97
C ASP A 64 5.75 9.75 -5.48
N GLN A 65 5.26 10.99 -5.37
CA GLN A 65 6.07 12.18 -5.68
C GLN A 65 7.28 12.28 -4.76
N VAL A 66 7.10 12.03 -3.46
CA VAL A 66 8.22 12.01 -2.50
C VAL A 66 9.27 10.98 -2.92
N TYR A 67 8.86 9.76 -3.26
CA TYR A 67 9.79 8.72 -3.74
C TYR A 67 10.50 9.10 -5.05
N PHE A 68 9.77 9.68 -6.01
CA PHE A 68 10.35 10.18 -7.25
C PHE A 68 11.42 11.25 -7.01
N TYR A 69 11.15 12.23 -6.16
CA TYR A 69 12.09 13.31 -5.86
C TYR A 69 13.28 12.85 -5.00
N ILE A 70 13.08 11.85 -4.12
CA ILE A 70 14.20 11.17 -3.45
C ILE A 70 15.13 10.55 -4.50
N GLY A 71 14.59 9.89 -5.52
CA GLY A 71 15.37 9.38 -6.65
C GLY A 71 16.09 10.48 -7.44
N ARG A 72 15.40 11.61 -7.70
CA ARG A 72 15.91 12.71 -8.53
C ARG A 72 17.07 13.46 -7.89
N PHE A 73 16.96 13.79 -6.60
CA PHE A 73 17.91 14.67 -5.92
C PHE A 73 18.91 13.92 -5.03
N ASN A 74 18.59 12.72 -4.54
CA ASN A 74 19.41 12.00 -3.55
C ASN A 74 20.01 10.69 -4.07
N LYS A 75 20.57 10.71 -5.30
CA LYS A 75 21.09 9.52 -6.01
C LYS A 75 22.08 8.69 -5.18
N ALA A 76 23.04 9.34 -4.52
CA ALA A 76 24.05 8.68 -3.69
C ALA A 76 23.43 7.97 -2.47
N SER A 77 22.43 8.60 -1.84
CA SER A 77 21.72 8.02 -0.69
C SER A 77 20.87 6.82 -1.10
N VAL A 78 20.22 6.89 -2.26
CA VAL A 78 19.46 5.75 -2.83
C VAL A 78 20.39 4.56 -3.09
N HIS A 79 21.54 4.78 -3.74
CA HIS A 79 22.48 3.69 -4.03
C HIS A 79 23.02 3.01 -2.76
N ARG A 80 23.23 3.80 -1.69
CA ARG A 80 23.68 3.28 -0.39
C ARG A 80 22.58 2.54 0.36
N LYS A 81 21.39 3.14 0.51
CA LYS A 81 20.27 2.57 1.30
C LYS A 81 19.62 1.36 0.61
N PHE A 82 19.54 1.35 -0.72
CA PHE A 82 18.87 0.29 -1.47
C PHE A 82 19.82 -0.74 -2.10
N LYS A 83 21.04 -0.88 -1.57
CA LYS A 83 22.04 -1.85 -2.07
C LYS A 83 21.51 -3.29 -2.10
N GLY A 84 20.66 -3.68 -1.15
CA GLY A 84 19.99 -4.99 -1.12
C GLY A 84 18.88 -5.19 -2.15
N GLN A 85 18.39 -4.11 -2.78
CA GLN A 85 17.28 -4.16 -3.74
C GLN A 85 17.73 -4.00 -5.20
N ARG A 86 19.03 -4.17 -5.49
CA ARG A 86 19.60 -4.04 -6.85
C ARG A 86 18.84 -4.83 -7.91
N ARG A 87 18.38 -6.05 -7.60
CA ARG A 87 17.57 -6.87 -8.52
C ARG A 87 16.25 -6.20 -8.90
N LYS A 88 15.56 -5.57 -7.94
CA LYS A 88 14.31 -4.85 -8.18
C LYS A 88 14.53 -3.59 -9.00
N PHE A 89 15.62 -2.86 -8.76
CA PHE A 89 16.00 -1.70 -9.58
C PHE A 89 16.34 -2.10 -11.02
N ALA A 90 17.06 -3.21 -11.21
CA ALA A 90 17.33 -3.74 -12.55
C ALA A 90 16.04 -4.15 -13.27
N LEU A 91 15.13 -4.83 -12.58
CA LEU A 91 13.81 -5.18 -13.11
C LEU A 91 13.01 -3.92 -13.47
N ALA A 92 12.97 -2.91 -12.60
CA ALA A 92 12.29 -1.64 -12.86
C ALA A 92 12.86 -0.96 -14.11
N HIS A 93 14.19 -0.95 -14.28
CA HIS A 93 14.83 -0.41 -15.46
C HIS A 93 14.42 -1.14 -16.75
N ILE A 94 14.41 -2.48 -16.73
CA ILE A 94 13.97 -3.30 -17.87
C ILE A 94 12.51 -3.03 -18.21
N LEU A 95 11.64 -2.97 -17.20
CA LEU A 95 10.21 -2.72 -17.38
C LEU A 95 9.97 -1.34 -17.98
N LEU A 96 10.62 -0.30 -17.43
CA LEU A 96 10.54 1.07 -17.93
C LEU A 96 11.05 1.17 -19.37
N LYS A 97 12.13 0.46 -19.72
CA LYS A 97 12.64 0.43 -21.10
C LYS A 97 11.69 -0.27 -22.07
N LYS A 98 11.06 -1.37 -21.64
CA LYS A 98 10.21 -2.21 -22.49
C LYS A 98 8.82 -1.61 -22.72
N HIS A 99 8.22 -1.04 -21.68
CA HIS A 99 6.81 -0.62 -21.71
C HIS A 99 6.66 0.90 -21.60
N GLY A 100 7.58 1.61 -20.94
CA GLY A 100 7.54 3.06 -20.81
C GLY A 100 6.47 3.56 -19.82
N TRP A 101 5.62 4.48 -20.27
CA TRP A 101 4.62 5.16 -19.46
C TRP A 101 3.58 4.25 -18.76
N PRO A 102 3.14 3.10 -19.31
CA PRO A 102 2.18 2.22 -18.64
C PRO A 102 2.72 1.63 -17.33
N ILE A 103 4.05 1.51 -17.19
CA ILE A 103 4.66 1.03 -15.94
C ILE A 103 4.44 2.02 -14.81
N ILE A 104 4.43 3.32 -15.12
CA ILE A 104 4.12 4.38 -14.15
C ILE A 104 2.69 4.21 -13.65
N PHE A 105 1.77 3.83 -14.54
CA PHE A 105 0.39 3.58 -14.16
C PHE A 105 0.23 2.30 -13.35
N VAL A 106 0.89 1.21 -13.76
CA VAL A 106 0.70 -0.13 -13.18
C VAL A 106 1.52 -0.36 -11.90
N GLN A 107 2.51 0.49 -11.60
CA GLN A 107 3.42 0.32 -10.46
C GLN A 107 2.71 0.08 -9.12
N ARG A 108 1.55 0.71 -8.91
CA ARG A 108 0.78 0.63 -7.65
C ARG A 108 0.17 -0.75 -7.42
N TYR A 109 -0.12 -1.48 -8.49
CA TYR A 109 -0.69 -2.83 -8.44
C TYR A 109 0.39 -3.91 -8.36
N MET A 110 1.67 -3.54 -8.54
CA MET A 110 2.80 -4.46 -8.49
C MET A 110 3.40 -4.51 -7.08
N TYR A 111 3.09 -5.59 -6.35
CA TYR A 111 3.59 -5.78 -4.99
C TYR A 111 5.12 -5.70 -4.92
N GLY A 112 5.63 -4.87 -4.00
CA GLY A 112 7.06 -4.69 -3.78
C GLY A 112 7.81 -3.88 -4.85
N MET A 113 7.13 -3.35 -5.87
CA MET A 113 7.69 -2.46 -6.90
C MET A 113 7.18 -1.02 -6.78
N ARG A 114 6.11 -0.79 -6.03
CA ARG A 114 5.47 0.52 -5.78
C ARG A 114 6.40 1.64 -5.30
N THR A 115 7.43 1.32 -4.51
CA THR A 115 8.45 2.31 -4.10
C THR A 115 9.64 2.35 -5.07
N ILE A 116 9.98 1.21 -5.66
CA ILE A 116 11.18 1.06 -6.51
C ILE A 116 10.99 1.73 -7.87
N ILE A 117 9.81 1.64 -8.47
CA ILE A 117 9.54 2.24 -9.77
C ILE A 117 9.61 3.77 -9.70
N PRO A 118 8.91 4.50 -8.78
CA PRO A 118 9.02 5.95 -8.68
C PRO A 118 10.46 6.42 -8.45
N ILE A 119 11.19 5.77 -7.54
CA ILE A 119 12.60 6.09 -7.29
C ILE A 119 13.42 5.85 -8.56
N SER A 120 13.20 4.74 -9.26
CA SER A 120 13.93 4.40 -10.49
C SER A 120 13.68 5.42 -11.59
N ILE A 121 12.44 5.85 -11.79
CA ILE A 121 12.08 6.93 -12.73
C ILE A 121 12.76 8.23 -12.29
N GLY A 122 12.77 8.54 -10.99
CA GLY A 122 13.47 9.66 -10.40
C GLY A 122 14.96 9.68 -10.73
N LEU A 123 15.63 8.53 -10.76
CA LEU A 123 17.05 8.40 -11.12
C LEU A 123 17.34 8.72 -12.60
N THR A 124 16.34 8.61 -13.47
CA THR A 124 16.46 8.89 -14.92
C THR A 124 16.20 10.36 -15.26
N ARG A 125 16.32 10.72 -16.55
CA ARG A 125 15.96 12.04 -17.10
C ARG A 125 14.48 12.15 -17.50
N TYR A 126 13.62 11.24 -17.05
CA TYR A 126 12.19 11.27 -17.38
C TYR A 126 11.55 12.59 -16.94
N ASP A 127 10.58 13.09 -17.72
CA ASP A 127 9.89 14.34 -17.44
C ASP A 127 9.03 14.24 -16.16
N ALA A 128 9.24 15.18 -15.24
CA ALA A 128 8.56 15.14 -13.94
C ALA A 128 7.07 15.46 -14.05
N ARG A 129 6.65 16.30 -15.02
CA ARG A 129 5.25 16.67 -15.21
C ARG A 129 4.46 15.50 -15.77
N MET A 130 5.02 14.80 -16.74
CA MET A 130 4.41 13.60 -17.33
C MET A 130 4.30 12.48 -16.28
N PHE A 131 5.34 12.27 -15.47
CA PHE A 131 5.26 11.34 -14.34
C PHE A 131 4.14 11.73 -13.36
N ALA A 132 4.08 13.00 -12.96
CA ALA A 132 3.05 13.48 -12.03
C ALA A 132 1.63 13.29 -12.57
N PHE A 133 1.39 13.62 -13.84
CA PHE A 133 0.07 13.46 -14.45
C PHE A 133 -0.37 11.99 -14.49
N ILE A 134 0.48 11.08 -14.99
CA ILE A 134 0.14 9.65 -15.07
C ILE A 134 -0.04 9.06 -13.68
N ASN A 135 0.84 9.42 -12.74
CA ASN A 135 0.77 8.96 -11.36
C ASN A 135 -0.50 9.44 -10.65
N LEU A 136 -0.96 10.66 -10.90
CA LEU A 136 -2.18 11.20 -10.32
C LEU A 136 -3.41 10.40 -10.75
N ILE A 137 -3.53 10.12 -12.05
CA ILE A 137 -4.62 9.30 -12.60
C ILE A 137 -4.55 7.89 -12.03
N SER A 138 -3.36 7.28 -12.01
CA SER A 138 -3.14 5.96 -11.42
C SER A 138 -3.56 5.91 -9.93
N ALA A 139 -3.23 6.96 -9.16
CA ALA A 139 -3.56 7.04 -7.74
C ALA A 139 -5.08 7.13 -7.51
N TRP A 140 -5.83 7.88 -8.32
CA TRP A 140 -7.29 7.91 -8.22
C TRP A 140 -7.94 6.61 -8.67
N CYS A 141 -7.46 5.99 -9.76
CA CYS A 141 -7.93 4.67 -10.17
C CYS A 141 -7.72 3.63 -9.07
N TRP A 142 -6.53 3.62 -8.45
CA TRP A 142 -6.23 2.75 -7.32
C TRP A 142 -7.17 3.02 -6.14
N ALA A 143 -7.35 4.28 -5.74
CA ALA A 143 -8.26 4.64 -4.65
C ALA A 143 -9.70 4.19 -4.94
N ALA A 144 -10.19 4.38 -6.17
CA ALA A 144 -11.52 3.93 -6.56
C ALA A 144 -11.65 2.41 -6.54
N ILE A 145 -10.70 1.68 -7.12
CA ILE A 145 -10.72 0.21 -7.18
C ILE A 145 -10.68 -0.41 -5.77
N THR A 146 -10.02 0.24 -4.81
CA THR A 146 -9.98 -0.25 -3.41
C THR A 146 -11.22 0.17 -2.61
N ILE A 147 -11.65 1.43 -2.70
CA ILE A 147 -12.74 1.97 -1.87
C ILE A 147 -14.12 1.52 -2.35
N VAL A 148 -14.37 1.50 -3.66
CA VAL A 148 -15.71 1.23 -4.22
C VAL A 148 -16.22 -0.18 -3.87
N PRO A 149 -15.43 -1.26 -3.98
CA PRO A 149 -15.91 -2.59 -3.58
C PRO A 149 -16.24 -2.67 -2.10
N VAL A 150 -15.44 -2.02 -1.24
CA VAL A 150 -15.68 -2.01 0.21
C VAL A 150 -16.91 -1.20 0.55
N TRP A 151 -17.11 -0.09 -0.14
CA TRP A 151 -18.34 0.70 -0.03
C TRP A 151 -19.57 -0.09 -0.47
N TYR A 152 -19.48 -0.84 -1.58
CA TYR A 152 -20.61 -1.60 -2.12
C TYR A 152 -20.97 -2.83 -1.27
N PHE A 153 -19.96 -3.60 -0.83
CA PHE A 153 -20.11 -4.81 -0.02
C PHE A 153 -19.96 -4.54 1.48
N GLY A 154 -20.24 -3.31 1.92
CA GLY A 154 -19.96 -2.89 3.29
C GLY A 154 -20.71 -3.70 4.33
N ASN A 155 -21.96 -4.11 4.04
CA ASN A 155 -22.78 -4.91 4.96
C ASN A 155 -22.17 -6.30 5.20
N GLU A 156 -21.74 -6.97 4.13
CA GLU A 156 -21.11 -8.29 4.16
C GLU A 156 -19.77 -8.23 4.89
N ILE A 157 -18.98 -7.19 4.64
CA ILE A 157 -17.70 -6.98 5.32
C ILE A 157 -17.93 -6.71 6.81
N LEU A 158 -18.90 -5.88 7.18
CA LEU A 158 -19.23 -5.62 8.58
C LEU A 158 -19.73 -6.88 9.29
N ALA A 159 -20.59 -7.68 8.64
CA ALA A 159 -21.05 -8.96 9.16
C ALA A 159 -19.87 -9.94 9.37
N LEU A 160 -18.95 -10.03 8.40
CA LEU A 160 -17.73 -10.82 8.52
C LEU A 160 -16.86 -10.34 9.68
N LEU A 161 -16.70 -9.03 9.85
CA LEU A 161 -15.92 -8.44 10.95
C LEU A 161 -16.55 -8.72 12.31
N HIS A 162 -17.88 -8.63 12.43
CA HIS A 162 -18.60 -8.99 13.65
C HIS A 162 -18.40 -10.47 13.99
N TRP A 163 -18.60 -11.35 13.01
CA TRP A 163 -18.38 -12.79 13.19
C TRP A 163 -16.92 -13.09 13.60
N ALA A 164 -15.95 -12.46 12.94
CA ALA A 164 -14.52 -12.62 13.26
C ALA A 164 -14.17 -12.12 14.67
N LYS A 165 -14.82 -11.04 15.14
CA LYS A 165 -14.63 -10.51 16.49
C LYS A 165 -15.17 -11.46 17.56
N GLU A 166 -16.32 -12.09 17.33
CA GLU A 166 -16.87 -13.10 18.23
C GLU A 166 -16.00 -14.36 18.27
N HIS A 167 -15.42 -14.74 17.13
CA HIS A 167 -14.59 -15.93 16.99
C HIS A 167 -13.09 -15.61 17.05
N TRP A 168 -12.68 -14.62 17.84
CA TRP A 168 -11.28 -14.16 17.93
C TRP A 168 -10.30 -15.29 18.27
N TYR A 169 -10.76 -16.32 19.00
CA TYR A 169 -9.96 -17.48 19.40
C TYR A 169 -9.53 -18.35 18.20
N LEU A 170 -10.23 -18.28 17.06
CA LEU A 170 -9.81 -18.93 15.81
C LEU A 170 -8.57 -18.29 15.19
N ALA A 171 -8.24 -17.04 15.54
CA ALA A 171 -7.04 -16.38 15.05
C ALA A 171 -5.75 -17.10 15.51
N ILE A 172 -5.76 -17.72 16.69
CA ILE A 172 -4.60 -18.41 17.27
C ILE A 172 -4.18 -19.64 16.44
N PRO A 173 -5.06 -20.63 16.17
CA PRO A 173 -4.69 -21.78 15.33
C PRO A 173 -4.41 -21.38 13.88
N ILE A 174 -5.08 -20.37 13.33
CA ILE A 174 -4.78 -19.84 11.99
C ILE A 174 -3.37 -19.22 11.95
N ALA A 175 -3.00 -18.44 12.95
CA ALA A 175 -1.66 -17.86 13.06
C ALA A 175 -0.58 -18.93 13.25
N LEU A 176 -0.83 -19.95 14.07
CA LEU A 176 0.09 -21.07 14.30
C LEU A 176 0.28 -21.92 13.03
N THR A 177 -0.79 -22.21 12.30
CA THR A 177 -0.71 -22.99 11.05
C THR A 177 0.00 -22.21 9.95
N LEU A 178 -0.33 -20.93 9.74
CA LEU A 178 0.35 -20.08 8.77
C LEU A 178 1.82 -19.86 9.14
N GLY A 179 2.10 -19.51 10.39
CA GLY A 179 3.46 -19.32 10.90
C GLY A 179 4.28 -20.61 10.79
N GLY A 180 3.72 -21.75 11.20
CA GLY A 180 4.34 -23.06 11.08
C GLY A 180 4.62 -23.45 9.63
N THR A 181 3.69 -23.17 8.72
CA THR A 181 3.86 -23.41 7.28
C THR A 181 5.00 -22.55 6.72
N ILE A 182 5.02 -21.26 7.05
CA ILE A 182 6.10 -20.35 6.63
C ILE A 182 7.46 -20.85 7.14
N ILE A 183 7.57 -21.15 8.45
CA ILE A 183 8.80 -21.66 9.05
C ILE A 183 9.24 -22.98 8.40
N TYR A 184 8.31 -23.91 8.16
CA TYR A 184 8.58 -25.16 7.48
C TYR A 184 9.12 -24.95 6.06
N TYR A 185 8.49 -24.08 5.27
CA TYR A 185 8.94 -23.75 3.91
C TYR A 185 10.33 -23.10 3.92
N PHE A 186 10.58 -22.14 4.81
CA PHE A 186 11.90 -21.52 4.95
C PHE A 186 12.96 -22.55 5.36
N ASN A 187 12.68 -23.40 6.35
CA ASN A 187 13.61 -24.45 6.78
C ASN A 187 13.88 -25.47 5.65
N LYS A 188 12.86 -25.83 4.87
CA LYS A 188 13.02 -26.73 3.72
C LYS A 188 13.83 -26.08 2.59
N ALA A 189 13.63 -24.78 2.34
CA ALA A 189 14.40 -24.02 1.37
C ALA A 189 15.88 -23.91 1.78
N THR A 190 16.16 -23.61 3.05
CA THR A 190 17.52 -23.52 3.59
C THR A 190 18.26 -24.85 3.51
N LYS A 191 17.63 -25.95 3.95
CA LYS A 191 18.22 -27.30 3.85
C LYS A 191 18.51 -27.74 2.41
N LYS A 192 17.69 -27.31 1.44
CA LYS A 192 17.91 -27.62 0.01
C LYS A 192 19.10 -26.86 -0.58
N VAL A 193 19.35 -25.64 -0.12
CA VAL A 193 20.53 -24.85 -0.51
C VAL A 193 21.80 -25.42 0.13
N GLU A 194 21.74 -25.77 1.41
CA GLU A 194 22.87 -26.35 2.14
C GLU A 194 23.32 -27.71 1.56
N LYS A 195 22.35 -28.54 1.14
CA LYS A 195 22.65 -29.82 0.47
C LYS A 195 23.34 -29.62 -0.89
N ARG A 196 22.91 -28.65 -1.71
CA ARG A 196 23.59 -28.31 -2.98
C ARG A 196 25.04 -27.87 -2.78
N ILE A 197 25.31 -27.06 -1.74
CA ILE A 197 26.67 -26.59 -1.44
C ILE A 197 27.58 -27.75 -0.99
N LYS A 198 27.02 -28.77 -0.32
CA LYS A 198 27.76 -29.99 0.04
C LYS A 198 28.00 -30.93 -1.15
N ASP A 199 27.09 -30.98 -2.12
CA ASP A 199 27.23 -31.85 -3.30
C ASP A 199 28.17 -31.23 -4.38
N GLU A 200 28.48 -29.92 -4.29
CA GLU A 200 29.39 -29.19 -5.19
C GLU A 200 30.85 -29.09 -4.68
N ASN A 201 31.14 -29.56 -3.45
CA ASN A 201 32.49 -29.63 -2.84
C ASN A 201 32.97 -31.09 -2.74
#